data_AF-A0A7C2KYP9-F1
#
_entry.id   AF-A0A7C2KYP9-F1
#
_cell.length_a   1.000
_cell.length_b   1.000
_cell.length_c   1.000
_cell.angle_alpha   90.00
_cell.angle_beta   90.00
_cell.angle_gamma   90.00
#
_symmetry.space_group_name_H-M   'P 1'
#
loop_
_entity.id
_entity.type
_entity.pdbx_description
1 polymer ?
#
loop_
_entity_poly.entity_id
_entity_poly.type
_entity_poly.pdbx_seq_one_letter_code
_entity_poly.pdbx_strand_id
1 'polypeptide(L)'
;MNRAVLIVAGILIGGLIGFQMRPSVMFVGQLPFQTVITRGAGLRGLDQLLISVAQQSFNIMCVAALIGGAMGFGVGHFLNTRR
;
A
#
# COMPACT_ATOMS: atom_id res chain seq x y z
N MET A 1 17.79 -18.12 1.58
CA MET A 1 16.50 -17.44 1.86
C MET A 1 15.61 -17.66 0.65
N ASN A 2 14.36 -18.07 0.84
CA ASN A 2 13.45 -18.32 -0.29
C ASN A 2 13.12 -16.98 -0.99
N ARG A 3 13.24 -16.92 -2.32
CA ARG A 3 12.97 -15.71 -3.12
C ARG A 3 11.53 -15.23 -2.91
N ALA A 4 10.59 -16.15 -2.75
CA ALA A 4 9.20 -15.82 -2.45
C ALA A 4 9.06 -15.02 -1.14
N VAL A 5 9.85 -15.35 -0.11
CA VAL A 5 9.82 -14.64 1.18
C VAL A 5 10.29 -13.20 1.02
N LEU A 6 11.32 -12.95 0.21
CA LEU A 6 11.82 -11.60 -0.05
C LEU A 6 10.82 -10.75 -0.86
N ILE A 7 10.12 -11.35 -1.81
CA ILE A 7 9.07 -10.66 -2.58
C ILE A 7 7.90 -10.31 -1.67
N VAL A 8 7.40 -11.27 -0.88
CA VAL A 8 6.28 -11.04 0.04
C VAL A 8 6.65 -10.00 1.09
N ALA A 9 7.85 -10.08 1.68
CA ALA A 9 8.34 -9.08 2.62
C ALA A 9 8.42 -7.69 1.96
N GLY A 10 8.92 -7.60 0.73
CA GLY A 10 8.95 -6.37 -0.04
C GLY A 10 7.55 -5.77 -0.27
N ILE A 11 6.57 -6.60 -0.66
CA ILE A 11 5.17 -6.17 -0.85
C ILE A 11 4.58 -5.63 0.44
N LEU A 12 4.77 -6.33 1.56
CA LEU A 12 4.22 -5.93 2.86
C LEU A 12 4.85 -4.62 3.37
N ILE A 13 6.17 -4.50 3.29
CA ILE A 13 6.89 -3.29 3.70
C ILE A 13 6.50 -2.12 2.78
N GLY A 14 6.50 -2.32 1.46
CA GLY A 14 6.09 -1.31 0.49
C GLY A 14 4.65 -0.86 0.70
N GLY A 15 3.73 -1.80 0.94
CA GLY A 15 2.33 -1.51 1.25
C GLY A 15 2.17 -0.73 2.55
N LEU A 16 2.93 -1.06 3.60
CA LEU A 16 2.91 -0.33 4.88
C LEU A 16 3.45 1.10 4.73
N ILE A 17 4.52 1.28 3.95
CA ILE A 17 5.06 2.62 3.66
C ILE A 17 4.04 3.44 2.85
N GLY A 18 3.48 2.87 1.78
CA GLY A 18 2.42 3.53 1.01
C GLY A 18 1.17 3.82 1.83
N PHE A 19 0.87 2.98 2.81
CA PHE A 19 -0.16 3.23 3.81
C PHE A 19 0.21 4.51 4.61
N GLN A 20 1.41 4.61 5.15
CA GLN A 20 1.81 5.78 5.93
C GLN A 20 1.81 7.09 5.10
N MET A 21 2.12 7.00 3.80
CA MET A 21 2.17 8.10 2.85
C MET A 21 0.79 8.52 2.28
N ARG A 22 -0.31 7.93 2.75
CA ARG A 22 -1.65 8.33 2.30
C ARG A 22 -1.92 9.83 2.47
N PRO A 23 -2.68 10.43 1.54
CA PRO A 23 -3.12 11.82 1.65
C PRO A 23 -3.99 12.00 2.89
N SER A 24 -3.76 13.10 3.60
CA SER A 24 -4.64 13.60 4.65
C SER A 24 -5.64 14.60 4.07
N VAL A 25 -6.88 14.56 4.56
CA VAL A 25 -7.92 15.52 4.19
C VAL A 25 -8.01 16.59 5.27
N MET A 26 -8.21 17.84 4.87
CA MET A 26 -8.42 18.94 5.80
C MET A 26 -9.61 18.63 6.72
N PHE A 27 -9.46 18.89 8.03
CA PHE A 27 -10.44 18.61 9.10
C PHE A 27 -10.72 17.13 9.47
N VAL A 28 -10.44 16.15 8.60
CA VAL A 28 -10.68 14.72 8.87
C VAL A 28 -9.39 13.94 9.14
N GLY A 29 -8.26 14.37 8.58
CA GLY A 29 -6.98 13.68 8.69
C GLY A 29 -6.84 12.51 7.70
N GLN A 30 -6.06 11.50 8.07
CA GLN A 30 -5.87 10.30 7.24
C GLN A 30 -7.02 9.31 7.43
N LEU A 31 -7.54 8.77 6.32
CA LEU A 31 -8.58 7.74 6.37
C LEU A 31 -8.06 6.43 7.02
N PRO A 32 -8.91 5.73 7.80
CA PRO A 32 -8.53 4.50 8.47
C PRO A 32 -8.33 3.36 7.48
N PHE A 33 -7.56 2.34 7.89
CA PHE A 33 -7.19 1.21 7.02
C PHE A 33 -8.38 0.53 6.39
N GLN A 34 -9.41 0.24 7.18
CA GLN A 34 -10.63 -0.41 6.70
C GLN A 34 -11.30 0.38 5.55
N THR A 35 -11.39 1.70 5.66
CA THR A 35 -11.97 2.55 4.60
C THR A 35 -11.14 2.54 3.34
N VAL A 36 -9.81 2.52 3.48
CA VAL A 36 -8.88 2.50 2.34
C VAL A 36 -8.95 1.17 1.59
N ILE A 37 -8.88 0.04 2.30
CA ILE A 37 -8.91 -1.30 1.66
C ILE A 37 -10.26 -1.61 1.03
N THR A 38 -11.35 -1.05 1.57
CA THR A 38 -12.69 -1.15 1.01
C THR A 38 -12.97 -0.08 -0.05
N ARG A 39 -11.98 0.77 -0.37
CA ARG A 39 -12.09 1.88 -1.34
C ARG A 39 -13.29 2.80 -1.07
N GLY A 40 -13.64 2.98 0.20
CA GLY A 40 -14.75 3.83 0.62
C GLY A 40 -16.13 3.18 0.54
N ALA A 41 -16.26 1.87 0.29
CA ALA A 41 -17.56 1.19 0.21
C ALA A 41 -18.38 1.26 1.52
N GLY A 42 -17.73 1.49 2.66
CA GLY A 42 -18.38 1.70 3.96
C GLY A 42 -18.86 3.13 4.23
N LEU A 43 -18.53 4.11 3.39
CA LEU A 43 -18.86 5.53 3.61
C LEU A 43 -20.32 5.82 3.26
N ARG A 44 -21.00 6.61 4.10
CA ARG A 44 -22.43 6.94 3.95
C ARG A 44 -22.67 8.42 4.24
N GLY A 45 -23.71 9.00 3.64
CA GLY A 45 -24.04 10.42 3.85
C GLY A 45 -22.92 11.34 3.36
N LEU A 46 -22.56 12.35 4.17
CA LEU A 46 -21.52 13.32 3.83
C LEU A 46 -20.13 12.70 3.64
N ASP A 47 -19.86 11.54 4.26
CA ASP A 47 -18.60 10.83 4.12
C ASP A 47 -18.36 10.29 2.70
N GLN A 48 -19.39 10.20 1.86
CA GLN A 48 -19.25 9.79 0.46
C GLN A 48 -18.36 10.73 -0.34
N LEU A 49 -18.20 11.99 0.10
CA LEU A 49 -17.25 12.94 -0.48
C LEU A 49 -15.79 12.46 -0.36
N LEU A 50 -15.50 11.57 0.61
CA LEU A 50 -14.18 11.01 0.87
C LEU A 50 -13.89 9.74 0.05
N ILE A 51 -14.83 9.26 -0.77
CA ILE A 51 -14.63 8.04 -1.59
C ILE A 51 -13.45 8.21 -2.55
N SER A 52 -13.31 9.37 -3.19
CA SER A 52 -12.20 9.68 -4.09
C SER A 52 -10.85 9.61 -3.36
N VAL A 53 -10.81 10.14 -2.14
CA VAL A 53 -9.63 10.09 -1.25
C VAL A 53 -9.32 8.66 -0.84
N ALA A 54 -10.33 7.85 -0.51
CA ALA A 54 -10.16 6.44 -0.16
C ALA A 54 -9.59 5.63 -1.34
N GLN A 55 -10.08 5.88 -2.55
CA GLN A 55 -9.58 5.25 -3.78
C GLN A 55 -8.14 5.68 -4.09
N GLN A 56 -7.84 6.97 -4.03
CA GLN A 56 -6.49 7.49 -4.25
C GLN A 56 -5.50 6.91 -3.24
N SER A 57 -5.90 6.88 -1.97
CA SER A 57 -5.16 6.26 -0.88
C SER A 57 -4.86 4.79 -1.12
N PHE A 58 -5.85 4.03 -1.61
CA PHE A 58 -5.68 2.63 -1.95
C PHE A 58 -4.68 2.47 -3.11
N ASN A 59 -4.80 3.31 -4.14
CA ASN A 59 -3.90 3.25 -5.30
C ASN A 59 -2.45 3.55 -4.91
N ILE A 60 -2.20 4.54 -4.06
CA ILE A 60 -0.85 4.85 -3.54
C ILE A 60 -0.29 3.66 -2.76
N MET A 61 -1.10 3.05 -1.90
CA MET A 61 -0.71 1.86 -1.14
C MET A 61 -0.34 0.68 -2.07
N CYS A 62 -1.14 0.44 -3.12
CA CYS A 62 -0.86 -0.59 -4.11
C CYS A 62 0.40 -0.32 -4.92
N VAL A 63 0.61 0.92 -5.37
CA VAL A 63 1.82 1.30 -6.11
C VAL A 63 3.06 1.08 -5.25
N ALA A 64 3.05 1.53 -3.99
CA ALA A 64 4.16 1.33 -3.08
C ALA A 64 4.42 -0.16 -2.78
N ALA A 65 3.36 -0.97 -2.64
CA ALA A 65 3.46 -2.41 -2.48
C ALA A 65 4.10 -3.09 -3.70
N LEU A 66 3.72 -2.68 -4.91
CA LEU A 66 4.30 -3.19 -6.16
C LEU A 66 5.79 -2.83 -6.29
N ILE A 67 6.16 -1.58 -5.97
CA ILE A 67 7.56 -1.13 -5.94
C ILE A 67 8.36 -1.95 -4.91
N GLY A 68 7.81 -2.15 -3.72
CA GLY A 68 8.41 -2.99 -2.68
C GLY A 68 8.63 -4.44 -3.13
N GLY A 69 7.64 -5.05 -3.79
CA GLY A 69 7.75 -6.39 -4.36
C GLY A 69 8.81 -6.49 -5.45
N ALA A 70 8.90 -5.50 -6.35
CA ALA A 70 9.93 -5.43 -7.38
C ALA A 70 11.34 -5.34 -6.79
N MET A 71 11.53 -4.53 -5.74
CA MET A 71 12.80 -4.47 -5.00
C MET A 71 13.12 -5.81 -4.32
N GLY A 72 12.14 -6.44 -3.67
CA GLY A 72 12.30 -7.76 -3.04
C GLY A 72 12.69 -8.85 -4.05
N PHE A 73 12.10 -8.83 -5.24
CA PHE A 73 12.50 -9.71 -6.34
C PHE A 73 13.94 -9.45 -6.78
N GLY A 74 14.33 -8.19 -6.99
CA GLY A 74 15.67 -7.80 -7.40
C GLY A 74 16.74 -8.23 -6.39
N VAL A 75 16.50 -7.98 -5.10
CA VAL A 75 17.38 -8.42 -4.00
C VAL A 75 17.46 -9.95 -3.96
N GLY A 76 16.32 -10.64 -4.06
CA GLY A 76 16.30 -12.11 -4.06
C GLY A 76 17.02 -12.72 -5.26
N HIS A 77 16.94 -12.08 -6.43
CA HIS A 77 17.70 -12.48 -7.61
C HIS A 77 19.20 -12.27 -7.39
N PHE A 78 19.60 -11.07 -6.95
CA PHE A 78 21.02 -10.73 -6.71
C PHE A 78 21.68 -11.65 -5.67
N LEU A 79 21.00 -11.94 -4.56
CA LEU A 79 21.51 -12.85 -3.52
C LEU A 79 21.61 -14.29 -4.00
N ASN A 80 20.76 -14.71 -4.96
CA ASN A 80 20.80 -16.04 -5.54
C ASN A 80 21.97 -16.20 -6.52
N THR A 81 22.32 -15.15 -7.28
CA THR A 81 23.47 -15.17 -8.19
C THR A 81 24.83 -15.22 -7.46
N ARG A 82 24.86 -14.87 -6.16
CA ARG A 82 26.08 -14.87 -5.33
C ARG A 82 26.29 -16.14 -4.50
N ARG A 83 25.48 -17.17 -4.69
CA ARG A 83 25.63 -18.50 -4.10
C ARG A 83 26.02 -19.49 -5.17
#